data_AF-A0AAC9UKB8-F1
#
_entry.id   AF-A0AAC9UKB8-F1
#
_cell.length_a   1.000
_cell.length_b   1.000
_cell.length_c   1.000
_cell.angle_alpha   90.00
_cell.angle_beta   90.00
_cell.angle_gamma   90.00
#
_symmetry.space_group_name_H-M   'P 1'
#
loop_
_entity.id
_entity.type
_entity.pdbx_description
1 polymer ?
#
loop_
_entity_poly.entity_id
_entity_poly.type
_entity_poly.pdbx_seq_one_letter_code
_entity_poly.pdbx_strand_id
1 'polypeptide(L)'
;MTTANTTQMKSYRDYLGDLIGGSLMIKESQTVAELLLKKPSQEEWLEAIVNQNVLQKRSDASAKRNAATIKKRLEDMSYKYLELIAFGSTELSTQLMFAATLINCTLLADFMRNVVLDAKRMFRESLDVADWESFWDERIRLFPELAQMSESSTYKISQVAFKAIADAGYIETTRNKKIQNVYLLPEVRDLLLEINRDDIISAMELH
;
A
#
# COMPACT_ATOMS: atom_id res chain seq x y z
N MET A 1 6.79 28.53 -8.26
CA MET A 1 7.90 27.55 -8.36
C MET A 1 7.95 26.82 -7.04
N THR A 2 7.15 25.77 -6.91
CA THR A 2 7.01 25.02 -5.67
C THR A 2 8.00 23.87 -5.74
N THR A 3 9.05 23.94 -4.92
CA THR A 3 10.05 22.88 -4.78
C THR A 3 9.35 21.61 -4.31
N ALA A 4 9.19 20.66 -5.22
CA ALA A 4 8.88 19.29 -4.85
C ALA A 4 9.96 18.83 -3.86
N ASN A 5 9.52 18.40 -2.67
CA ASN A 5 10.36 17.66 -1.75
C ASN A 5 10.60 16.27 -2.37
N THR A 6 11.45 16.24 -3.41
CA THR A 6 11.97 15.00 -3.96
C THR A 6 12.98 14.50 -2.93
N THR A 7 12.50 13.74 -1.95
CA THR A 7 13.37 12.85 -1.18
C THR A 7 14.14 12.05 -2.23
N GLN A 8 15.42 12.35 -2.37
CA GLN A 8 16.29 11.78 -3.37
C GLN A 8 16.33 10.27 -3.10
N MET A 9 15.52 9.50 -3.83
CA MET A 9 15.36 8.07 -3.60
C MET A 9 16.72 7.40 -3.79
N LYS A 10 17.25 6.84 -2.71
CA LYS A 10 18.65 6.40 -2.65
C LYS A 10 18.87 5.05 -3.32
N SER A 11 17.81 4.23 -3.49
CA SER A 11 17.93 2.90 -4.09
C SER A 11 16.63 2.39 -4.70
N TYR A 12 16.74 1.41 -5.62
CA TYR A 12 15.59 0.67 -6.15
C TYR A 12 14.79 -0.05 -5.05
N ARG A 13 15.43 -0.43 -3.93
CA ARG A 13 14.76 -1.10 -2.81
C ARG A 13 13.84 -0.14 -2.07
N ASP A 14 14.26 1.11 -1.87
CA ASP A 14 13.42 2.14 -1.27
C ASP A 14 12.23 2.46 -2.19
N TYR A 15 12.45 2.44 -3.51
CA TYR A 15 11.39 2.64 -4.50
C TYR A 15 10.35 1.51 -4.49
N LEU A 16 10.79 0.25 -4.43
CA LEU A 16 9.91 -0.93 -4.33
C LEU A 16 9.18 -1.01 -2.99
N GLY A 17 9.83 -0.55 -1.92
CA GLY A 17 9.24 -0.54 -0.58
C GLY A 17 9.01 -1.95 -0.02
N ASP A 18 7.82 -2.17 0.54
CA ASP A 18 7.44 -3.43 1.18
C ASP A 18 6.46 -4.29 0.38
N LEU A 19 6.22 -3.94 -0.89
CA LEU A 19 5.09 -4.42 -1.68
C LEU A 19 5.04 -5.95 -1.80
N ILE A 20 6.19 -6.64 -1.85
CA ILE A 20 6.26 -8.10 -1.91
C ILE A 20 5.69 -8.77 -0.64
N GLY A 21 5.68 -8.05 0.48
CA GLY A 21 5.21 -8.52 1.79
C GLY A 21 3.71 -8.83 1.85
N GLY A 22 2.89 -8.24 0.98
CA GLY A 22 1.44 -8.50 0.91
C GLY A 22 0.61 -7.29 0.47
N SER A 23 -0.66 -7.52 0.12
CA SER A 23 -1.64 -6.46 -0.17
C SER A 23 -2.14 -5.81 1.13
N LEU A 24 -3.38 -5.32 1.20
CA LEU A 24 -3.83 -4.51 2.35
C LEU A 24 -4.17 -5.32 3.61
N MET A 25 -4.59 -6.58 3.46
CA MET A 25 -4.87 -7.50 4.57
C MET A 25 -5.74 -6.87 5.67
N ILE A 26 -6.88 -6.26 5.28
CA ILE A 26 -7.61 -5.30 6.13
C ILE A 26 -7.91 -5.84 7.53
N LYS A 27 -8.41 -7.08 7.66
CA LYS A 27 -8.72 -7.66 8.97
C LYS A 27 -7.47 -7.80 9.84
N GLU A 28 -6.39 -8.32 9.26
CA GLU A 28 -5.10 -8.43 9.96
C GLU A 28 -4.54 -7.04 10.30
N SER A 29 -4.74 -6.06 9.42
CA SER A 29 -4.28 -4.68 9.63
C SER A 29 -5.00 -4.01 10.78
N GLN A 30 -6.31 -4.21 10.93
CA GLN A 30 -7.07 -3.77 12.10
C GLN A 30 -6.52 -4.41 13.39
N THR A 31 -6.33 -5.73 13.41
CA THR A 31 -5.77 -6.44 14.57
C THR A 31 -4.35 -5.99 14.93
N VAL A 32 -3.49 -5.76 13.94
CA VAL A 32 -2.13 -5.26 14.19
C VAL A 32 -2.17 -3.81 14.66
N ALA A 33 -3.04 -2.95 14.13
CA ALA A 33 -3.18 -1.58 14.61
C ALA A 33 -3.62 -1.54 16.08
N GLU A 34 -4.61 -2.36 16.47
CA GLU A 34 -5.01 -2.52 17.87
C GLU A 34 -3.85 -2.96 18.77
N LEU A 35 -3.02 -3.89 18.28
CA LEU A 35 -1.84 -4.34 18.99
C LEU A 35 -0.81 -3.20 19.14
N LEU A 36 -0.53 -2.45 18.08
CA LEU A 36 0.44 -1.34 18.10
C LEU A 36 0.01 -0.20 19.05
N LEU A 37 -1.30 0.06 19.19
CA LEU A 37 -1.83 1.04 20.16
C LEU A 37 -1.44 0.72 21.61
N LYS A 38 -1.25 -0.57 21.94
CA LYS A 38 -0.82 -1.03 23.27
C LYS A 38 0.68 -0.87 23.50
N LYS A 39 1.46 -0.50 22.47
CA LYS A 39 2.92 -0.37 22.50
C LYS A 39 3.62 -1.63 23.07
N PRO A 40 3.38 -2.81 22.48
CA PRO A 40 3.89 -4.05 23.01
C PRO A 40 5.41 -4.07 22.96
N SER A 41 6.01 -4.68 23.96
CA SER A 41 7.38 -5.16 23.90
C SER A 41 7.56 -6.22 22.79
N GLN A 42 8.81 -6.54 22.45
CA GLN A 42 9.09 -7.59 21.47
C GLN A 42 8.56 -8.96 21.92
N GLU A 43 8.56 -9.25 23.22
CA GLU A 43 8.04 -10.49 23.78
C GLU A 43 6.51 -10.56 23.66
N GLU A 44 5.81 -9.49 24.03
CA GLU A 44 4.35 -9.40 23.90
C GLU A 44 3.91 -9.45 22.42
N TRP A 45 4.69 -8.85 21.52
CA TRP A 45 4.46 -8.95 20.08
C TRP A 45 4.57 -10.40 19.59
N LEU A 46 5.63 -11.12 19.97
CA LEU A 46 5.81 -12.52 19.58
C LEU A 46 4.73 -13.41 20.17
N GLU A 47 4.37 -13.20 21.44
CA GLU A 47 3.29 -13.89 22.12
C GLU A 47 1.96 -13.72 21.37
N ALA A 48 1.57 -12.49 21.05
CA ALA A 48 0.33 -12.22 20.32
C ALA A 48 0.32 -12.82 18.89
N ILE A 49 1.38 -12.59 18.12
CA ILE A 49 1.41 -12.97 16.70
C ILE A 49 1.60 -14.48 16.50
N VAL A 50 2.42 -15.13 17.34
CA VAL A 50 2.81 -16.54 17.16
C VAL A 50 2.00 -17.45 18.06
N ASN A 51 2.03 -17.22 19.36
CA ASN A 51 1.47 -18.15 20.34
C ASN A 51 -0.05 -18.03 20.41
N GLN A 52 -0.58 -16.81 20.41
CA GLN A 52 -2.02 -16.54 20.39
C GLN A 52 -2.61 -16.57 18.97
N ASN A 53 -1.75 -16.51 17.94
CA ASN A 53 -2.13 -16.50 16.52
C ASN A 53 -3.29 -15.55 16.22
N VAL A 54 -3.20 -14.31 16.70
CA VAL A 54 -4.29 -13.31 16.55
C VAL A 54 -4.65 -13.02 15.08
N LEU A 55 -3.72 -13.30 14.15
CA LEU A 55 -3.95 -13.17 12.70
C LEU A 55 -4.56 -14.42 12.04
N GLN A 56 -4.82 -15.47 12.83
CA GLN A 56 -5.44 -16.74 12.43
C GLN A 56 -4.79 -17.37 11.18
N LYS A 57 -3.45 -17.36 11.13
CA LYS A 57 -2.70 -17.95 10.01
C LYS A 57 -2.45 -19.43 10.23
N ARG A 58 -2.29 -20.14 9.11
CA ARG A 58 -2.00 -21.59 9.09
C ARG A 58 -0.60 -21.94 9.58
N SER A 59 0.30 -20.97 9.63
CA SER A 59 1.68 -21.17 10.09
C SER A 59 2.26 -19.90 10.67
N ASP A 60 3.16 -20.06 11.63
CA ASP A 60 3.90 -18.99 12.29
C ASP A 60 4.68 -18.13 11.29
N ALA A 61 5.26 -18.76 10.27
CA ALA A 61 6.00 -18.04 9.22
C ALA A 61 5.10 -17.07 8.46
N SER A 62 3.86 -17.47 8.16
CA SER A 62 2.88 -16.60 7.49
C SER A 62 2.38 -15.50 8.43
N ALA A 63 2.11 -15.82 9.70
CA ALA A 63 1.73 -14.84 10.73
C ALA A 63 2.82 -13.76 10.89
N LYS A 64 4.07 -14.18 11.12
CA LYS A 64 5.22 -13.29 11.27
C LYS A 64 5.42 -12.39 10.05
N ARG A 65 5.37 -12.96 8.84
CA ARG A 65 5.56 -12.18 7.60
C ARG A 65 4.45 -11.14 7.43
N ASN A 66 3.19 -11.54 7.55
CA ASN A 66 2.07 -10.60 7.39
C ASN A 66 2.10 -9.51 8.47
N ALA A 67 2.33 -9.89 9.73
CA ALA A 67 2.44 -8.94 10.83
C ALA A 67 3.59 -7.95 10.63
N ALA A 68 4.75 -8.42 10.16
CA ALA A 68 5.91 -7.56 9.89
C ALA A 68 5.65 -6.55 8.76
N THR A 69 5.01 -6.99 7.65
CA THR A 69 4.61 -6.09 6.56
C THR A 69 3.67 -5.01 7.08
N ILE A 70 2.62 -5.39 7.81
CA ILE A 70 1.64 -4.44 8.32
C ILE A 70 2.28 -3.48 9.34
N LYS A 71 3.08 -4.03 10.27
CA LYS A 71 3.81 -3.22 11.26
C LYS A 71 4.67 -2.17 10.58
N LYS A 72 5.46 -2.57 9.57
CA LYS A 72 6.31 -1.63 8.82
C LYS A 72 5.51 -0.46 8.22
N ARG A 73 4.28 -0.70 7.76
CA ARG A 73 3.41 0.35 7.20
C ARG A 73 2.85 1.31 8.26
N LEU A 74 2.72 0.83 9.49
CA LEU A 74 1.94 1.49 10.54
C LEU A 74 2.76 2.01 11.70
N GLU A 75 3.97 1.49 11.95
CA GLU A 75 4.73 1.76 13.17
C GLU A 75 5.13 3.23 13.34
N ASP A 76 5.31 3.95 12.23
CA ASP A 76 5.63 5.39 12.23
C ASP A 76 4.39 6.28 12.12
N MET A 77 3.18 5.71 12.04
CA MET A 77 1.94 6.48 11.95
C MET A 77 1.50 7.00 13.33
N SER A 78 0.75 8.10 13.33
CA SER A 78 0.27 8.72 14.56
C SER A 78 -0.72 7.81 15.31
N TYR A 79 -0.87 8.03 16.62
CA TYR A 79 -1.85 7.31 17.43
C TYR A 79 -3.27 7.40 16.84
N LYS A 80 -3.69 8.60 16.40
CA LYS A 80 -4.99 8.85 15.74
C LYS A 80 -5.15 8.02 14.47
N TYR A 81 -4.09 7.90 13.67
CA TYR A 81 -4.10 7.08 12.44
C TYR A 81 -4.31 5.60 12.76
N LEU A 82 -3.60 5.07 13.76
CA LEU A 82 -3.73 3.69 14.22
C LEU A 82 -5.13 3.40 14.79
N GLU A 83 -5.67 4.33 15.58
CA GLU A 83 -7.02 4.21 16.18
C GLU A 83 -8.11 4.11 15.10
N LEU A 84 -8.02 4.95 14.06
CA LEU A 84 -8.98 4.94 12.96
C LEU A 84 -8.85 3.69 12.09
N ILE A 85 -7.65 3.13 11.93
CA ILE A 85 -7.51 1.81 11.29
C ILE A 85 -8.16 0.75 12.17
N ALA A 86 -7.81 0.69 13.45
CA ALA A 86 -8.26 -0.35 14.39
C ALA A 86 -9.79 -0.39 14.53
N PHE A 87 -10.42 0.76 14.75
CA PHE A 87 -11.82 0.83 15.17
C PHE A 87 -12.75 1.56 14.19
N GLY A 88 -12.21 2.09 13.09
CA GLY A 88 -12.99 2.75 12.05
C GLY A 88 -13.84 1.78 11.22
N SER A 89 -14.63 2.37 10.31
CA SER A 89 -15.37 1.58 9.31
C SER A 89 -14.40 0.83 8.39
N THR A 90 -14.84 -0.28 7.81
CA THR A 90 -14.03 -1.03 6.84
C THR A 90 -13.53 -0.15 5.69
N GLU A 91 -14.35 0.79 5.22
CA GLU A 91 -13.97 1.75 4.17
C GLU A 91 -12.84 2.68 4.63
N LEU A 92 -12.98 3.27 5.83
CA LEU A 92 -11.96 4.15 6.41
C LEU A 92 -10.64 3.41 6.63
N SER A 93 -10.69 2.24 7.27
CA SER A 93 -9.51 1.40 7.48
C SER A 93 -8.86 0.98 6.15
N THR A 94 -9.66 0.75 5.11
CA THR A 94 -9.16 0.40 3.77
C THR A 94 -8.43 1.56 3.12
N GLN A 95 -9.01 2.77 3.12
CA GLN A 95 -8.37 3.95 2.55
C GLN A 95 -7.09 4.32 3.32
N LEU A 96 -7.11 4.26 4.66
CA LEU A 96 -5.92 4.51 5.49
C LEU A 96 -4.84 3.44 5.29
N MET A 97 -5.20 2.15 5.18
CA MET A 97 -4.19 1.13 4.87
C MET A 97 -3.64 1.26 3.45
N PHE A 98 -4.46 1.65 2.48
CA PHE A 98 -3.97 1.93 1.13
C PHE A 98 -3.01 3.10 1.14
N ALA A 99 -3.36 4.21 1.79
CA ALA A 99 -2.48 5.36 1.96
C ALA A 99 -1.15 4.97 2.64
N ALA A 100 -1.18 4.22 3.74
CA ALA A 100 0.03 3.73 4.42
C ALA A 100 0.90 2.84 3.51
N THR A 101 0.27 2.05 2.64
CA THR A 101 0.96 1.23 1.64
C THR A 101 1.62 2.11 0.57
N LEU A 102 0.94 3.15 0.08
CA LEU A 102 1.51 4.10 -0.90
C LEU A 102 2.66 4.92 -0.28
N ILE A 103 2.55 5.29 1.00
CA ILE A 103 3.61 5.95 1.77
C ILE A 103 4.88 5.10 1.79
N ASN A 104 4.73 3.78 1.96
CA ASN A 104 5.82 2.82 2.06
C ASN A 104 6.28 2.23 0.72
N CYS A 105 5.59 2.52 -0.38
CA CYS A 105 5.88 1.97 -1.71
C CYS A 105 5.71 3.06 -2.79
N THR A 106 6.79 3.78 -3.06
CA THR A 106 6.79 4.84 -4.07
C THR A 106 6.45 4.32 -5.48
N LEU A 107 6.87 3.09 -5.82
CA LEU A 107 6.49 2.42 -7.06
C LEU A 107 4.97 2.37 -7.25
N LEU A 108 4.24 1.94 -6.21
CA LEU A 108 2.79 1.82 -6.29
C LEU A 108 2.13 3.19 -6.34
N ALA A 109 2.64 4.16 -5.59
CA ALA A 109 2.16 5.54 -5.63
C ALA A 109 2.33 6.17 -7.03
N ASP A 110 3.46 5.91 -7.69
CA ASP A 110 3.73 6.35 -9.06
C ASP A 110 2.85 5.64 -10.08
N PHE A 111 2.60 4.34 -9.92
CA PHE A 111 1.69 3.61 -10.79
C PHE A 111 0.26 4.15 -10.68
N MET A 112 -0.18 4.44 -9.45
CA MET A 112 -1.47 5.07 -9.22
C MET A 112 -1.58 6.43 -9.92
N ARG A 113 -0.60 7.34 -9.71
CA ARG A 113 -0.62 8.68 -10.30
C ARG A 113 -0.56 8.68 -11.83
N ASN A 114 0.41 7.96 -12.39
CA ASN A 114 0.79 8.11 -13.80
C ASN A 114 0.09 7.11 -14.73
N VAL A 115 -0.61 6.11 -14.17
CA VAL A 115 -1.26 5.08 -14.98
C VAL A 115 -2.73 4.92 -14.59
N VAL A 116 -3.01 4.63 -13.32
CA VAL A 116 -4.39 4.33 -12.89
C VAL A 116 -5.27 5.59 -12.98
N LEU A 117 -4.81 6.71 -12.43
CA LEU A 117 -5.55 7.96 -12.45
C LEU A 117 -5.57 8.58 -13.85
N ASP A 118 -4.50 8.46 -14.63
CA ASP A 118 -4.50 8.90 -16.03
C ASP A 118 -5.49 8.09 -16.89
N ALA A 119 -5.54 6.77 -16.71
CA ALA A 119 -6.53 5.92 -17.37
C ALA A 119 -7.96 6.31 -16.99
N LYS A 120 -8.20 6.63 -15.71
CA LYS A 120 -9.48 7.16 -15.23
C LYS A 120 -9.83 8.50 -15.87
N ARG A 121 -8.87 9.43 -15.97
CA ARG A 121 -9.06 10.75 -16.63
C ARG A 121 -9.40 10.59 -18.12
N MET A 122 -8.87 9.55 -18.76
CA MET A 122 -9.17 9.19 -20.15
C MET A 122 -10.45 8.36 -20.32
N PHE A 123 -11.23 8.15 -19.25
CA PHE A 123 -12.46 7.35 -19.26
C PHE A 123 -12.26 5.91 -19.76
N ARG A 124 -11.06 5.34 -19.55
CA ARG A 124 -10.82 3.92 -19.86
C ARG A 124 -11.70 3.03 -18.97
N GLU A 125 -12.25 1.98 -19.55
CA GLU A 125 -13.07 1.03 -18.79
C GLU A 125 -12.24 0.16 -17.83
N SER A 126 -11.04 -0.25 -18.26
CA SER A 126 -10.17 -1.15 -17.50
C SER A 126 -8.69 -0.85 -17.70
N LEU A 127 -7.89 -1.32 -16.74
CA LEU A 127 -6.44 -1.45 -16.88
C LEU A 127 -6.09 -2.81 -17.52
N ASP A 128 -4.94 -2.86 -18.18
CA ASP A 128 -4.32 -4.06 -18.74
C ASP A 128 -3.01 -4.38 -17.99
N VAL A 129 -2.57 -5.63 -18.05
CA VAL A 129 -1.22 -6.04 -17.67
C VAL A 129 -0.17 -5.30 -18.50
N ALA A 130 -0.46 -5.01 -19.77
CA ALA A 130 0.44 -4.21 -20.62
C ALA A 130 0.70 -2.79 -20.08
N ASP A 131 -0.25 -2.20 -19.34
CA ASP A 131 -0.04 -0.91 -18.67
C ASP A 131 1.04 -1.03 -17.58
N TRP A 132 1.03 -2.16 -16.83
CA TRP A 132 2.05 -2.44 -15.82
C TRP A 132 3.41 -2.71 -16.46
N GLU A 133 3.46 -3.49 -17.53
CA GLU A 133 4.70 -3.80 -18.26
C GLU A 133 5.35 -2.52 -18.81
N SER A 134 4.56 -1.69 -19.48
CA SER A 134 5.02 -0.40 -20.01
C SER A 134 5.57 0.49 -18.89
N PHE A 135 4.81 0.62 -17.78
CA PHE A 135 5.25 1.36 -16.60
C PHE A 135 6.56 0.81 -16.02
N TRP A 136 6.67 -0.51 -15.89
CA TRP A 136 7.86 -1.17 -15.36
C TRP A 136 9.10 -0.89 -16.21
N ASP A 137 8.97 -0.94 -17.54
CA ASP A 137 10.05 -0.60 -18.47
C ASP A 137 10.51 0.86 -18.35
N GLU A 138 9.60 1.79 -18.04
CA GLU A 138 10.00 3.16 -17.71
C GLU A 138 10.80 3.24 -16.43
N ARG A 139 10.43 2.44 -15.43
CA ARG A 139 11.10 2.43 -14.13
C ARG A 139 12.46 1.74 -14.19
N ILE A 140 12.66 0.76 -15.07
CA ILE A 140 14.00 0.20 -15.36
C ILE A 140 14.97 1.29 -15.85
N ARG A 141 14.49 2.27 -16.65
CA ARG A 141 15.35 3.37 -17.11
C ARG A 141 15.83 4.28 -15.98
N LEU A 142 15.03 4.39 -14.90
CA LEU A 142 15.37 5.16 -13.70
C LEU A 142 16.17 4.32 -12.68
N PHE A 143 15.88 3.03 -12.60
CA PHE A 143 16.47 2.07 -11.68
C PHE A 143 16.87 0.79 -12.43
N PRO A 144 18.05 0.77 -13.10
CA PRO A 144 18.50 -0.36 -13.92
C PRO A 144 18.56 -1.70 -13.18
N GLU A 145 18.72 -1.70 -11.86
CA GLU A 145 18.72 -2.89 -11.01
C GLU A 145 17.39 -3.65 -11.04
N LEU A 146 16.27 -2.99 -11.38
CA LEU A 146 14.98 -3.64 -11.56
C LEU A 146 15.02 -4.66 -12.71
N ALA A 147 15.85 -4.44 -13.73
CA ALA A 147 16.02 -5.40 -14.84
C ALA A 147 16.75 -6.69 -14.42
N GLN A 148 17.44 -6.68 -13.28
CA GLN A 148 18.17 -7.85 -12.76
C GLN A 148 17.29 -8.73 -11.87
N MET A 149 16.05 -8.33 -11.60
CA MET A 149 15.12 -9.11 -10.79
C MET A 149 14.65 -10.37 -11.54
N SER A 150 14.42 -11.45 -10.79
CA SER A 150 13.87 -12.68 -11.37
C SER A 150 12.44 -12.45 -11.88
N GLU A 151 12.06 -13.16 -12.94
CA GLU A 151 10.69 -13.15 -13.48
C GLU A 151 9.64 -13.42 -12.38
N SER A 152 9.93 -14.35 -11.47
CA SER A 152 9.07 -14.68 -10.34
C SER A 152 8.86 -13.51 -9.37
N SER A 153 9.90 -12.69 -9.14
CA SER A 153 9.83 -11.54 -8.26
C SER A 153 9.06 -10.40 -8.92
N THR A 154 9.37 -10.11 -10.19
CA THR A 154 8.69 -9.09 -10.99
C THR A 154 7.19 -9.41 -11.13
N TYR A 155 6.86 -10.67 -11.44
CA TYR A 155 5.47 -11.13 -11.46
C TYR A 155 4.78 -10.97 -10.10
N LYS A 156 5.47 -11.32 -9.01
CA LYS A 156 4.92 -11.20 -7.66
C LYS A 156 4.62 -9.74 -7.30
N ILE A 157 5.48 -8.81 -7.67
CA ILE A 157 5.27 -7.36 -7.45
C ILE A 157 3.99 -6.92 -8.17
N SER A 158 3.86 -7.21 -9.47
CA SER A 158 2.67 -6.85 -10.25
C SER A 158 1.39 -7.45 -9.64
N GLN A 159 1.44 -8.74 -9.27
CA GLN A 159 0.32 -9.42 -8.63
C GLN A 159 -0.14 -8.70 -7.35
N VAL A 160 0.81 -8.32 -6.48
CA VAL A 160 0.47 -7.67 -5.22
C VAL A 160 0.02 -6.22 -5.44
N ALA A 161 0.60 -5.49 -6.39
CA ALA A 161 0.15 -4.16 -6.78
C ALA A 161 -1.32 -4.15 -7.19
N PHE A 162 -1.69 -4.97 -8.19
CA PHE A 162 -3.10 -5.07 -8.62
C PHE A 162 -4.01 -5.56 -7.50
N LYS A 163 -3.53 -6.45 -6.62
CA LYS A 163 -4.33 -6.89 -5.47
C LYS A 163 -4.57 -5.77 -4.47
N ALA A 164 -3.58 -4.92 -4.18
CA ALA A 164 -3.73 -3.77 -3.30
C ALA A 164 -4.69 -2.73 -3.88
N ILE A 165 -4.61 -2.46 -5.19
CA ILE A 165 -5.51 -1.57 -5.91
C ILE A 165 -6.96 -2.10 -5.89
N ALA A 166 -7.13 -3.41 -6.05
CA ALA A 166 -8.44 -4.07 -5.94
C ALA A 166 -8.97 -4.07 -4.49
N ASP A 167 -8.11 -4.33 -3.50
CA ASP A 167 -8.48 -4.25 -2.07
C ASP A 167 -8.95 -2.83 -1.71
N ALA A 168 -8.31 -1.81 -2.29
CA ALA A 168 -8.69 -0.40 -2.13
C ALA A 168 -9.91 0.03 -2.96
N GLY A 169 -10.45 -0.87 -3.80
CA GLY A 169 -11.64 -0.61 -4.59
C GLY A 169 -11.44 0.24 -5.85
N TYR A 170 -10.20 0.56 -6.26
CA TYR A 170 -9.93 1.32 -7.49
C TYR A 170 -10.12 0.50 -8.77
N ILE A 171 -10.05 -0.82 -8.64
CA ILE A 171 -10.47 -1.77 -9.68
C ILE A 171 -11.39 -2.80 -9.07
N GLU A 172 -12.34 -3.30 -9.86
CA GLU A 172 -13.34 -4.27 -9.37
C GLU A 172 -12.70 -5.59 -8.93
N THR A 173 -11.86 -6.18 -9.78
CA THR A 173 -11.10 -7.39 -9.46
C THR A 173 -9.74 -7.37 -10.12
N THR A 174 -8.81 -8.21 -9.65
CA THR A 174 -7.52 -8.42 -10.33
C THR A 174 -7.66 -9.13 -11.68
N ARG A 175 -8.80 -9.77 -11.95
CA ARG A 175 -9.07 -10.47 -13.21
C ARG A 175 -9.47 -9.50 -14.32
N ASN A 176 -10.55 -8.74 -14.11
CA ASN A 176 -11.09 -7.84 -15.14
C ASN A 176 -10.51 -6.42 -15.09
N LYS A 177 -9.94 -6.01 -13.94
CA LYS A 177 -9.32 -4.70 -13.72
C LYS A 177 -10.18 -3.52 -14.15
N LYS A 178 -11.51 -3.67 -14.08
CA LYS A 178 -12.47 -2.60 -14.42
C LYS A 178 -12.31 -1.47 -13.43
N ILE A 179 -11.99 -0.27 -13.93
CA ILE A 179 -11.71 0.91 -13.11
C ILE A 179 -13.00 1.33 -12.40
N GLN A 180 -12.85 1.70 -11.13
CA GLN A 180 -13.95 2.09 -10.25
C GLN A 180 -13.76 3.52 -9.75
N ASN A 181 -14.88 4.13 -9.35
CA ASN A 181 -14.87 5.44 -8.71
C ASN A 181 -14.76 5.27 -7.20
N VAL A 182 -13.58 5.56 -6.66
CA VAL A 182 -13.35 5.74 -5.24
C VAL A 182 -13.34 7.23 -4.93
N TYR A 183 -14.07 7.61 -3.88
CA TYR A 183 -14.07 8.96 -3.33
C TYR A 183 -13.26 8.96 -2.04
N LEU A 184 -12.28 9.85 -1.95
CA LEU A 184 -11.43 9.95 -0.76
C LEU A 184 -12.26 10.52 0.39
N LEU A 185 -12.28 9.83 1.53
CA LEU A 185 -12.99 10.30 2.71
C LEU A 185 -12.31 11.58 3.24
N PRO A 186 -13.09 12.61 3.67
CA PRO A 186 -12.53 13.83 4.23
C PRO A 186 -11.56 13.57 5.39
N GLU A 187 -11.87 12.60 6.27
CA GLU A 187 -10.99 12.28 7.40
C GLU A 187 -9.62 11.74 6.96
N VAL A 188 -9.58 10.98 5.86
CA VAL A 188 -8.34 10.45 5.28
C VAL A 188 -7.53 11.59 4.67
N ARG A 189 -8.20 12.47 3.92
CA ARG A 189 -7.58 13.65 3.32
C ARG A 189 -6.95 14.55 4.40
N ASP A 190 -7.70 14.87 5.45
CA ASP A 190 -7.22 15.73 6.54
C ASP A 190 -6.01 15.13 7.25
N LEU A 191 -6.04 13.83 7.54
CA LEU A 191 -4.88 13.13 8.13
C LEU A 191 -3.65 13.18 7.23
N LEU A 192 -3.81 12.98 5.92
CA LEU A 192 -2.68 13.04 4.98
C LEU A 192 -2.11 14.45 4.87
N LEU A 193 -2.95 15.49 4.94
CA LEU A 193 -2.50 16.88 5.01
C LEU A 193 -1.74 17.16 6.33
N GLU A 194 -2.25 16.68 7.47
CA GLU A 194 -1.60 16.82 8.79
C GLU A 194 -0.17 16.26 8.78
N ILE A 195 0.08 15.17 8.01
CA ILE A 195 1.41 14.55 7.89
C ILE A 195 2.19 14.99 6.63
N ASN A 196 1.76 16.04 5.94
CA ASN A 196 2.38 16.60 4.73
C ASN A 196 2.55 15.58 3.59
N ARG A 197 1.51 14.77 3.34
CA ARG A 197 1.47 13.73 2.30
C ARG A 197 0.46 14.04 1.19
N ASP A 198 0.46 15.29 0.71
CA ASP A 198 -0.27 15.72 -0.48
C ASP A 198 0.04 14.86 -1.71
N ASP A 199 1.27 14.34 -1.80
CA ASP A 199 1.70 13.42 -2.83
C ASP A 199 0.87 12.12 -2.85
N ILE A 200 0.42 11.65 -1.69
CA ILE A 200 -0.42 10.45 -1.56
C ILE A 200 -1.87 10.76 -1.88
N ILE A 201 -2.36 11.94 -1.50
CA ILE A 201 -3.70 12.41 -1.91
C ILE A 201 -3.79 12.42 -3.44
N SER A 202 -2.77 12.94 -4.13
CA SER A 202 -2.71 12.95 -5.60
C SER A 202 -2.60 11.56 -6.24
N ALA A 203 -2.23 10.53 -5.48
CA ALA A 203 -2.23 9.13 -5.91
C ALA A 203 -3.57 8.41 -5.63
N MET A 204 -4.41 8.98 -4.77
CA MET A 204 -5.69 8.39 -4.37
C MET A 204 -6.88 9.07 -5.04
N GLU A 205 -6.75 10.31 -5.50
CA GLU A 205 -7.87 11.04 -6.07
C GLU A 205 -7.45 11.88 -7.27
N LEU A 206 -8.37 12.05 -8.23
CA LEU A 206 -8.20 13.01 -9.31
C LEU A 206 -8.42 14.43 -8.78
N HIS A 207 -7.49 15.32 -9.10
CA HIS A 207 -7.65 16.75 -8.91
C HIS A 207 -8.45 17.39 -10.04
#